data_AF-A0A6A1TYK7-F1
#
_entry.id   AF-A0A6A1TYK7-F1
#
_cell.length_a   1.000
_cell.length_b   1.000
_cell.length_c   1.000
_cell.angle_alpha   90.00
_cell.angle_beta   90.00
_cell.angle_gamma   90.00
#
_symmetry.space_group_name_H-M   'P 1'
#
loop_
_entity.id
_entity.type
_entity.pdbx_description
1 polymer ?
#
loop_
_entity_poly.entity_id
_entity_poly.type
_entity_poly.pdbx_seq_one_letter_code
_entity_poly.pdbx_strand_id
1 'polypeptide(L)'
;MGQFTLMAIAVIAAVIGGAIAAKLAGIEIWKGALIGACASVAGVIASSAPGIDRNLSIPMAGLIAAGISGSAVGLTPTRTAQIAIGAALPPLIGFVLMEMGA
;
A
#
# COMPACT_ATOMS: atom_id res chain seq x y z
N MET A 1 17.54 11.68 -6.38
CA MET A 1 16.31 12.10 -5.64
C MET A 1 16.51 11.81 -4.16
N GLY A 2 15.97 12.64 -3.26
CA GLY A 2 16.03 12.35 -1.83
C GLY A 2 15.14 11.15 -1.44
N GLN A 3 15.51 10.44 -0.38
CA GLN A 3 14.77 9.28 0.14
C GLN A 3 13.29 9.60 0.43
N PHE A 4 13.01 10.79 0.98
CA PHE A 4 11.65 11.27 1.25
C PHE A 4 10.81 11.45 -0.02
N THR A 5 11.43 11.87 -1.13
CA THR A 5 10.73 12.04 -2.42
C THR A 5 10.31 10.69 -2.98
N LEU A 6 11.18 9.68 -2.90
CA LEU A 6 10.86 8.30 -3.33
C LEU A 6 9.73 7.70 -2.49
N MET A 7 9.77 7.91 -1.16
CA MET A 7 8.69 7.47 -0.27
C MET A 7 7.35 8.14 -0.59
N ALA A 8 7.35 9.45 -0.84
CA ALA A 8 6.14 10.17 -1.23
C ALA A 8 5.55 9.65 -2.55
N ILE A 9 6.41 9.39 -3.55
CA ILE A 9 5.98 8.80 -4.83
C ILE A 9 5.40 7.40 -4.60
N ALA A 10 6.04 6.57 -3.77
CA ALA A 10 5.55 5.23 -3.46
C ALA A 10 4.18 5.26 -2.75
N VAL A 11 3.96 6.20 -1.83
CA VAL A 11 2.64 6.42 -1.19
C VAL A 11 1.60 6.81 -2.24
N ILE A 12 1.89 7.77 -3.10
CA ILE A 12 0.97 8.20 -4.17
C ILE A 12 0.64 7.03 -5.11
N ALA A 13 1.66 6.27 -5.53
CA ALA A 13 1.50 5.09 -6.36
C ALA A 13 0.63 4.02 -5.69
N ALA A 14 0.78 3.81 -4.38
CA ALA A 14 -0.03 2.88 -3.61
C ALA A 14 -1.49 3.31 -3.49
N VAL A 15 -1.74 4.60 -3.29
CA VAL A 15 -3.11 5.18 -3.26
C VAL A 15 -3.79 5.00 -4.62
N ILE A 16 -3.08 5.31 -5.72
CA ILE A 16 -3.59 5.11 -7.08
C ILE A 16 -3.84 3.62 -7.35
N GLY A 17 -2.91 2.75 -6.96
CA GLY A 17 -3.07 1.29 -7.08
C GLY A 17 -4.31 0.78 -6.34
N GLY A 18 -4.51 1.21 -5.10
CA GLY A 18 -5.68 0.86 -4.31
C GLY A 18 -6.99 1.36 -4.93
N ALA A 19 -6.99 2.58 -5.46
CA ALA A 19 -8.15 3.17 -6.15
C ALA A 19 -8.51 2.40 -7.44
N ILE A 20 -7.51 2.05 -8.26
CA ILE A 20 -7.69 1.25 -9.48
C ILE A 20 -8.19 -0.15 -9.10
N ALA A 21 -7.59 -0.78 -8.09
CA ALA A 21 -7.98 -2.10 -7.64
C ALA A 21 -9.43 -2.14 -7.11
N ALA A 22 -9.85 -1.12 -6.37
CA ALA A 22 -11.24 -1.00 -5.95
C ALA A 22 -12.19 -0.89 -7.15
N LYS A 23 -11.84 -0.08 -8.16
CA LYS A 23 -12.62 0.03 -9.39
C LYS A 23 -12.74 -1.32 -10.11
N LEU A 24 -11.64 -2.06 -10.23
CA LEU A 24 -11.62 -3.39 -10.85
C LEU A 24 -12.41 -4.43 -10.05
N ALA A 25 -12.46 -4.29 -8.73
CA ALA A 25 -13.21 -5.15 -7.83
C ALA A 25 -14.71 -4.77 -7.69
N GLY A 26 -15.18 -3.76 -8.45
CA GLY A 26 -16.56 -3.27 -8.35
C GLY A 26 -16.87 -2.60 -7.00
N ILE A 27 -15.87 -1.98 -6.39
CA ILE A 27 -15.96 -1.27 -5.11
C ILE A 27 -15.82 0.24 -5.37
N GLU A 28 -16.40 1.04 -4.49
CA GLU A 28 -16.24 2.50 -4.51
C GLU A 28 -14.75 2.90 -4.45
N ILE A 29 -14.35 3.77 -5.38
CA ILE A 29 -12.95 4.17 -5.60
C ILE A 29 -12.34 4.78 -4.34
N TRP A 30 -13.11 5.56 -3.58
CA TRP A 30 -12.63 6.22 -2.37
C TRP A 30 -12.23 5.21 -1.29
N LYS A 31 -12.88 4.05 -1.20
CA LYS A 31 -12.53 2.98 -0.26
C LYS A 31 -11.17 2.38 -0.62
N GLY A 32 -10.92 2.18 -1.91
CA GLY A 32 -9.63 1.72 -2.43
C GLY A 32 -8.49 2.68 -2.15
N ALA A 33 -8.72 3.97 -2.42
CA ALA A 33 -7.75 5.03 -2.14
C ALA A 33 -7.41 5.10 -0.63
N LEU A 34 -8.42 5.02 0.23
CA LEU A 34 -8.26 5.05 1.68
C LEU A 34 -7.45 3.85 2.19
N ILE A 35 -7.77 2.63 1.74
CA ILE A 35 -7.00 1.43 2.12
C ILE A 35 -5.54 1.53 1.67
N GLY A 36 -5.31 1.95 0.43
CA GLY A 36 -3.95 2.15 -0.10
C GLY A 36 -3.16 3.21 0.68
N ALA A 37 -3.83 4.31 1.08
CA ALA A 37 -3.23 5.33 1.93
C ALA A 37 -2.87 4.78 3.31
N CYS A 38 -3.80 4.11 3.98
CA CYS A 38 -3.56 3.52 5.31
C CYS A 38 -2.42 2.49 5.28
N ALA A 39 -2.40 1.61 4.28
CA ALA A 39 -1.37 0.59 4.13
C ALA A 39 0.02 1.21 3.91
N SER A 40 0.12 2.19 3.01
CA SER A 40 1.40 2.82 2.68
C SER A 40 1.93 3.69 3.82
N VAL A 41 1.07 4.44 4.51
CA VAL A 41 1.45 5.23 5.71
C VAL A 41 1.93 4.30 6.83
N ALA A 42 1.24 3.18 7.08
CA ALA A 42 1.68 2.21 8.07
C ALA A 42 3.05 1.60 7.73
N GLY A 43 3.30 1.30 6.45
CA GLY A 43 4.62 0.85 5.98
C GLY A 43 5.72 1.89 6.18
N VAL A 44 5.42 3.17 5.93
CA VAL A 44 6.35 4.29 6.17
C VAL A 44 6.69 4.40 7.67
N ILE A 45 5.69 4.31 8.53
CA ILE A 45 5.90 4.34 9.99
C ILE A 45 6.76 3.14 10.43
N ALA A 46 6.44 1.93 9.96
CA ALA A 46 7.20 0.73 10.29
C ALA A 46 8.66 0.80 9.80
N SER A 47 8.92 1.42 8.64
CA SER A 47 10.29 1.60 8.12
C SER A 47 11.15 2.50 9.03
N SER A 48 10.51 3.39 9.79
CA SER A 48 11.18 4.35 10.68
C SER A 48 11.45 3.79 12.08
N ALA A 49 10.91 2.61 12.41
CA ALA A 49 11.05 2.04 13.73
C ALA A 49 12.41 1.33 13.90
N PRO A 50 13.19 1.66 14.95
CA PRO A 50 14.50 1.06 15.18
C PRO A 50 14.38 -0.36 15.75
N GLY A 51 15.31 -1.23 15.38
CA GLY A 51 15.46 -2.56 16.00
C GLY A 51 14.50 -3.65 15.51
N ILE A 52 13.78 -3.43 14.40
CA ILE A 52 12.86 -4.42 13.82
C ILE A 52 13.30 -4.89 12.43
N ASP A 53 12.97 -6.14 12.09
CA ASP A 53 13.16 -6.68 10.75
C ASP A 53 12.26 -5.94 9.76
N ARG A 54 12.85 -5.09 8.90
CA ARG A 54 12.12 -4.26 7.95
C ARG A 54 11.46 -5.06 6.83
N ASN A 55 12.07 -6.18 6.43
CA ASN A 55 11.58 -7.00 5.32
C ASN A 55 10.24 -7.64 5.66
N LEU A 56 10.03 -8.02 6.92
CA LEU A 56 8.77 -8.57 7.39
C LEU A 56 7.84 -7.49 7.96
N SER A 57 8.37 -6.55 8.75
CA SER A 57 7.54 -5.61 9.51
C SER A 57 6.82 -4.60 8.64
N ILE A 58 7.44 -4.12 7.56
CA ILE A 58 6.83 -3.15 6.64
C ILE A 58 5.60 -3.74 5.94
N PRO A 59 5.67 -4.89 5.24
CA PRO A 59 4.50 -5.47 4.59
C PRO A 59 3.44 -5.92 5.61
N MET A 60 3.84 -6.42 6.79
CA MET A 60 2.89 -6.73 7.87
C MET A 60 2.13 -5.50 8.35
N ALA A 61 2.81 -4.39 8.61
CA ALA A 61 2.18 -3.15 9.04
C ALA A 61 1.19 -2.64 7.97
N GLY A 62 1.57 -2.70 6.70
CA GLY A 62 0.69 -2.36 5.59
C GLY A 62 -0.55 -3.24 5.52
N LEU A 63 -0.40 -4.56 5.66
CA LEU A 63 -1.51 -5.52 5.68
C LEU A 63 -2.45 -5.31 6.87
N ILE A 64 -1.90 -5.05 8.07
CA ILE A 64 -2.70 -4.78 9.27
C ILE A 64 -3.52 -3.50 9.07
N ALA A 65 -2.88 -2.43 8.62
CA ALA A 65 -3.57 -1.17 8.36
C ALA A 65 -4.63 -1.30 7.26
N ALA A 66 -4.35 -2.07 6.20
CA ALA A 66 -5.33 -2.40 5.17
C ALA A 66 -6.52 -3.18 5.74
N GLY A 67 -6.27 -4.19 6.60
CA GLY A 67 -7.32 -4.97 7.24
C GLY A 67 -8.22 -4.14 8.15
N ILE A 68 -7.62 -3.26 8.97
CA ILE A 68 -8.36 -2.35 9.86
C ILE A 68 -9.20 -1.37 9.05
N SER A 69 -8.57 -0.68 8.08
CA SER A 69 -9.27 0.31 7.26
C SER A 69 -10.36 -0.31 6.39
N GLY A 70 -10.11 -1.48 5.79
CA GLY A 70 -11.10 -2.24 5.02
C GLY A 70 -12.31 -2.66 5.86
N SER A 71 -12.06 -3.14 7.08
CA SER A 71 -13.13 -3.48 8.03
C SER A 71 -13.93 -2.23 8.44
N ALA A 72 -13.26 -1.10 8.67
CA ALA A 72 -13.91 0.16 9.03
C ALA A 72 -14.84 0.70 7.93
N VAL A 73 -14.56 0.43 6.65
CA VAL A 73 -15.42 0.82 5.52
C VAL A 73 -16.40 -0.27 5.06
N GLY A 74 -16.55 -1.33 5.87
CA GLY A 74 -17.51 -2.42 5.68
C GLY A 74 -17.15 -3.38 4.54
N LEU A 75 -15.87 -3.54 4.23
CA LEU A 75 -15.42 -4.48 3.20
C LEU A 75 -15.15 -5.87 3.80
N THR A 76 -15.47 -6.90 3.01
CA THR A 76 -15.10 -8.27 3.36
C THR A 76 -13.58 -8.45 3.33
N PRO A 77 -13.02 -9.43 4.04
CA PRO A 77 -11.60 -9.72 4.01
C PRO A 77 -11.08 -9.98 2.58
N THR A 78 -11.85 -10.72 1.77
CA THR A 78 -11.50 -11.03 0.38
C THR A 78 -11.39 -9.77 -0.48
N ARG A 79 -12.34 -8.83 -0.34
CA ARG A 79 -12.33 -7.57 -1.08
C ARG A 79 -11.20 -6.66 -0.63
N THR A 80 -10.95 -6.61 0.68
CA THR A 80 -9.83 -5.84 1.25
C THR A 80 -8.48 -6.37 0.75
N ALA A 81 -8.32 -7.69 0.68
CA ALA A 81 -7.11 -8.33 0.16
C ALA A 81 -6.85 -7.96 -1.32
N GLN A 82 -7.89 -7.98 -2.16
CA GLN A 82 -7.76 -7.57 -3.57
C GLN A 82 -7.27 -6.12 -3.71
N ILE A 83 -7.81 -5.21 -2.88
CA ILE A 83 -7.38 -3.81 -2.86
C ILE A 83 -5.94 -3.68 -2.34
N ALA A 84 -5.59 -4.38 -1.25
CA ALA A 84 -4.25 -4.32 -0.68
C ALA A 84 -3.18 -4.82 -1.66
N ILE A 85 -3.45 -5.91 -2.38
CA ILE A 85 -2.58 -6.41 -3.44
C ILE A 85 -2.43 -5.36 -4.55
N GLY A 86 -3.54 -4.81 -5.02
CA GLY A 86 -3.51 -3.78 -6.06
C GLY A 86 -2.84 -2.47 -5.64
N ALA A 87 -2.86 -2.12 -4.35
CA ALA A 87 -2.12 -1.00 -3.79
C ALA A 87 -0.61 -1.28 -3.70
N ALA A 88 -0.21 -2.53 -3.44
CA ALA A 88 1.20 -2.91 -3.34
C ALA A 88 1.89 -3.04 -4.71
N LEU A 89 1.14 -3.38 -5.77
CA LEU A 89 1.69 -3.65 -7.10
C LEU A 89 2.42 -2.46 -7.74
N PRO A 90 1.86 -1.23 -7.83
CA PRO A 90 2.54 -0.12 -8.51
C PRO A 90 3.89 0.26 -7.88
N PRO A 91 4.03 0.37 -6.54
CA PRO A 91 5.34 0.58 -5.91
C PRO A 91 6.35 -0.54 -6.23
N LEU A 92 5.91 -1.80 -6.21
CA LEU A 92 6.77 -2.95 -6.52
C LEU A 92 7.24 -2.92 -7.98
N ILE A 93 6.35 -2.62 -8.93
CA ILE A 93 6.71 -2.48 -10.35
C ILE A 93 7.70 -1.33 -10.51
N GLY A 94 7.47 -0.19 -9.85
CA GLY A 94 8.39 0.94 -9.87
C GLY A 94 9.78 0.56 -9.34
N PHE A 95 9.84 -0.23 -8.27
CA PHE A 95 11.10 -0.74 -7.72
C PHE A 95 11.82 -1.68 -8.69
N VAL A 96 11.11 -2.65 -9.28
CA VAL A 96 11.68 -3.59 -10.25
C VAL A 96 12.22 -2.85 -11.48
N LEU A 97 11.49 -1.85 -12.00
CA LEU A 97 11.95 -1.06 -13.14
C LEU A 97 13.20 -0.24 -12.82
N MET A 98 13.36 0.24 -11.59
CA MET A 98 14.57 0.92 -11.14
C MET A 98 15.76 -0.04 -11.05
N GLU A 99 15.56 -1.23 -10.48
CA GLU A 99 16.59 -2.27 -10.38
C GLU A 99 17.03 -2.80 -11.76
N MET A 100 16.11 -2.93 -12.72
CA MET A 100 16.44 -3.38 -14.08
C MET A 100 17.14 -2.31 -14.94
N GLY A 101 17.02 -1.04 -14.57
CA GLY A 101 17.63 0.08 -15.27
C GLY A 101 18.97 0.56 -14.68
N ALA A 102 19.38 0.00 -13.54
CA ALA A 102 20.65 0.25 -12.85
C ALA A 102 21.71 -0.79 -13.25
#